data_AF-A0A089LNH6-F1
#
_entry.id   AF-A0A089LNH6-F1
#
_cell.length_a   1.000
_cell.length_b   1.000
_cell.length_c   1.000
_cell.angle_alpha   90.00
_cell.angle_beta   90.00
_cell.angle_gamma   90.00
#
_symmetry.space_group_name_H-M   'P 1'
#
loop_
_entity.id
_entity.type
_entity.pdbx_description
1 polymer ?
#
loop_
_entity_poly.entity_id
_entity_poly.type
_entity_poly.pdbx_seq_one_letter_code
_entity_poly.pdbx_strand_id
1 'polypeptide(L)'
;MKREELYREIGLIDEDLIEAAGQSGTVNKKKGFSKKWVALVACLVLYSSTASALLATEYYKNQNAEPYIRYLRAEDMELLPVPKYDGMKFLQALTSDNEEHVYIAINRLVEGFNDPSLRAKALQKLQPFARNENPKIADAAAFAIDILSQSYRSPYIVKLADGSMLFTLFNHYSDYGSQNVLWRIKDNKLEEYSSFSAPSLYITDIIPSPDKRLVAVVTCSNKSEFVQIINVEAGRTSPELVESARVKYGAEQEIDTWIRPDYENYSYADHIVWKDNDTLEFQGSLAYQDTEIIENVTVTYQFSSKVIEVKKLN
;
A
#
# COMPACT_ATOMS: atom_id res chain seq x y z
N MET A 1 23.59 -25.89 19.97
CA MET A 1 23.88 -24.95 18.88
C MET A 1 24.98 -24.01 19.35
N LYS A 2 26.11 -23.98 18.64
CA LYS A 2 27.22 -23.08 18.98
C LYS A 2 26.83 -21.65 18.57
N ARG A 3 27.32 -20.65 19.31
CA ARG A 3 26.96 -19.22 19.09
C ARG A 3 27.20 -18.76 17.65
N GLU A 4 28.23 -19.31 17.00
CA GLU A 4 28.60 -19.08 15.60
C GLU A 4 27.55 -19.59 14.60
N GLU A 5 26.85 -20.70 14.90
CA GLU A 5 25.76 -21.22 14.06
C GLU A 5 24.54 -20.30 14.09
N LEU A 6 24.24 -19.72 15.26
CA LEU A 6 23.15 -18.74 15.44
C LEU A 6 23.40 -17.45 14.64
N TYR A 7 24.66 -16.99 14.55
CA TYR A 7 24.99 -15.76 13.82
C TYR A 7 24.98 -15.96 12.29
N ARG A 8 25.29 -17.16 11.80
CA ARG A 8 25.14 -17.50 10.37
C ARG A 8 23.68 -17.59 9.93
N GLU A 9 22.79 -18.07 10.80
CA GLU A 9 21.35 -18.16 10.50
C GLU A 9 20.65 -16.80 10.35
N ILE A 10 21.21 -15.72 10.94
CA ILE A 10 20.60 -14.38 10.95
C ILE A 10 20.99 -13.53 9.72
N GLY A 11 21.86 -14.05 8.84
CA GLY A 11 21.94 -13.63 7.43
C GLY A 11 22.44 -12.22 7.08
N LEU A 12 22.85 -11.37 8.03
CA LEU A 12 23.39 -10.02 7.75
C LEU A 12 24.41 -9.57 8.80
N ILE A 13 25.54 -10.27 8.92
CA ILE A 13 26.68 -9.82 9.74
C ILE A 13 27.96 -9.99 8.91
N ASP A 14 28.73 -8.91 8.82
CA ASP A 14 30.01 -8.78 8.14
C ASP A 14 31.00 -9.89 8.55
N GLU A 15 31.70 -10.52 7.59
CA GLU A 15 32.58 -11.66 7.85
C GLU A 15 33.69 -11.32 8.87
N ASP A 16 34.10 -10.05 8.91
CA ASP A 16 35.08 -9.50 9.85
C ASP A 16 34.65 -9.63 11.33
N LEU A 17 33.35 -9.55 11.61
CA LEU A 17 32.81 -9.69 12.98
C LEU A 17 32.78 -11.16 13.43
N ILE A 18 32.62 -12.09 12.49
CA ILE A 18 32.68 -13.53 12.77
C ILE A 18 34.14 -13.95 13.02
N GLU A 19 35.09 -13.40 12.26
CA GLU A 19 36.51 -13.65 12.47
C GLU A 19 37.01 -13.08 13.82
N ALA A 20 36.55 -11.89 14.20
CA ALA A 20 36.83 -11.31 15.52
C ALA A 20 36.28 -12.16 16.69
N ALA A 21 35.13 -12.82 16.50
CA ALA A 21 34.57 -13.74 17.50
C ALA A 21 35.38 -15.05 17.60
N GLY A 22 35.87 -15.59 16.48
CA GLY A 22 36.70 -16.81 16.43
C GLY A 22 38.07 -16.65 17.08
N GLN A 23 38.65 -15.45 17.08
CA GLN A 23 39.94 -15.18 17.72
C GLN A 23 39.87 -15.04 19.26
N SER A 24 38.67 -14.95 19.84
CA SER A 24 38.49 -14.90 21.30
C SER A 24 38.76 -16.24 22.02
N GLY A 25 38.96 -17.33 21.26
CA GLY A 25 39.12 -18.69 21.78
C GLY A 25 40.55 -19.16 22.10
N THR A 26 41.59 -18.41 21.73
CA THR A 26 42.97 -18.92 21.86
C THR A 26 43.98 -17.88 22.34
N VAL A 27 43.90 -17.45 23.60
CA VAL A 27 45.09 -16.96 24.32
C VAL A 27 45.07 -17.43 25.78
N ASN A 28 45.68 -18.58 26.03
CA ASN A 28 46.15 -18.98 27.36
C ASN A 28 47.32 -18.08 27.78
N LYS A 29 47.05 -16.93 28.41
CA LYS A 29 48.03 -16.24 29.28
C LYS A 29 47.35 -15.60 30.49
N LYS A 30 47.55 -16.20 31.66
CA LYS A 30 47.29 -15.59 32.97
C LYS A 30 48.06 -14.26 33.08
N LYS A 31 47.37 -13.14 33.08
CA LYS A 31 47.82 -11.88 33.69
C LYS A 31 46.65 -11.23 34.38
N GLY A 32 46.86 -10.84 35.65
CA GLY A 32 45.81 -10.35 36.53
C GLY A 32 45.12 -9.13 35.94
N PHE A 33 43.83 -9.27 35.66
CA PHE A 33 42.99 -8.17 35.22
C PHE A 33 42.79 -7.20 36.38
N SER A 34 43.30 -5.98 36.23
CA SER A 34 43.02 -4.87 37.14
C SER A 34 41.52 -4.64 37.26
N LYS A 35 41.00 -4.41 38.48
CA LYS A 35 39.58 -4.12 38.75
C LYS A 35 39.02 -2.96 37.89
N LYS A 36 39.88 -2.07 37.39
CA LYS A 36 39.50 -0.98 36.47
C LYS A 36 39.07 -1.48 35.08
N TRP A 37 39.62 -2.59 34.59
CA TRP A 37 39.24 -3.16 33.28
C TRP A 37 37.92 -3.91 33.32
N VAL A 38 37.60 -4.58 34.44
CA VAL A 38 36.30 -5.24 34.64
C VAL A 38 35.17 -4.22 34.68
N ALA A 39 35.39 -3.07 35.35
CA ALA A 39 34.43 -1.97 35.36
C ALA A 39 34.22 -1.37 33.97
N LEU A 40 35.28 -1.23 33.17
CA LEU A 40 35.21 -0.66 31.83
C LEU A 40 34.50 -1.60 30.84
N VAL A 41 34.73 -2.91 30.94
CA VAL A 41 34.00 -3.93 30.17
C VAL A 41 32.54 -4.01 30.60
N ALA A 42 32.23 -3.95 31.90
CA ALA A 42 30.84 -3.93 32.38
C ALA A 42 30.12 -2.65 31.92
N CYS A 43 30.78 -1.49 31.93
CA CYS A 43 30.22 -0.26 31.37
C CYS A 43 30.02 -0.35 29.85
N LEU A 44 30.93 -0.96 29.09
CA LEU A 44 30.76 -1.17 27.64
C LEU A 44 29.64 -2.17 27.31
N VAL A 45 29.47 -3.23 28.12
CA VAL A 45 28.37 -4.20 27.97
C VAL A 45 27.04 -3.56 28.35
N LEU A 46 27.00 -2.74 29.41
CA LEU A 46 25.81 -1.98 29.78
C LEU A 46 25.48 -0.93 28.71
N TYR A 47 26.47 -0.18 28.23
CA TYR A 47 26.29 0.86 27.21
C TYR A 47 25.87 0.27 25.86
N SER A 48 26.45 -0.87 25.45
CA SER A 48 26.00 -1.60 24.26
C SER A 48 24.62 -2.21 24.46
N SER A 49 24.27 -2.74 25.64
CA SER A 49 22.92 -3.24 25.90
C SER A 49 21.87 -2.12 25.92
N THR A 50 22.20 -0.93 26.45
CA THR A 50 21.29 0.23 26.44
C THR A 50 21.24 0.89 25.09
N ALA A 51 22.33 0.90 24.31
CA ALA A 51 22.36 1.39 22.94
C ALA A 51 21.63 0.44 21.99
N SER A 52 21.74 -0.88 22.18
CA SER A 52 20.95 -1.88 21.45
C SER A 52 19.49 -1.84 21.88
N ALA A 53 19.17 -1.59 23.17
CA ALA A 53 17.81 -1.41 23.62
C ALA A 53 17.21 -0.09 23.12
N LEU A 54 17.98 1.01 23.08
CA LEU A 54 17.60 2.30 22.49
C LEU A 54 17.44 2.18 20.99
N LEU A 55 18.41 1.59 20.27
CA LEU A 55 18.29 1.32 18.84
C LEU A 55 17.15 0.35 18.54
N ALA A 56 16.87 -0.64 19.41
CA ALA A 56 15.71 -1.51 19.27
C ALA A 56 14.42 -0.75 19.57
N THR A 57 14.36 0.10 20.60
CA THR A 57 13.16 0.91 20.88
C THR A 57 12.95 1.98 19.83
N GLU A 58 14.01 2.55 19.26
CA GLU A 58 13.97 3.54 18.18
C GLU A 58 13.71 2.87 16.83
N TYR A 59 14.17 1.63 16.64
CA TYR A 59 13.77 0.74 15.54
C TYR A 59 12.30 0.35 15.66
N TYR A 60 11.80 -0.06 16.83
CA TYR A 60 10.38 -0.35 17.09
C TYR A 60 9.53 0.92 16.99
N LYS A 61 10.04 2.07 17.44
CA LYS A 61 9.36 3.37 17.37
C LYS A 61 9.34 3.91 15.94
N ASN A 62 10.36 3.62 15.12
CA ASN A 62 10.38 3.90 13.68
C ASN A 62 9.57 2.87 12.88
N GLN A 63 9.53 1.60 13.30
CA GLN A 63 8.60 0.59 12.76
C GLN A 63 7.14 0.96 13.05
N ASN A 64 6.88 1.66 14.15
CA ASN A 64 5.56 2.20 14.49
C ASN A 64 5.32 3.60 13.90
N ALA A 65 6.34 4.28 13.38
CA ALA A 65 6.18 5.54 12.65
C ALA A 65 5.68 5.28 11.22
N GLU A 66 6.06 4.14 10.65
CA GLU A 66 5.54 3.62 9.39
C GLU A 66 4.93 2.24 9.63
N PRO A 67 3.66 2.17 10.05
CA PRO A 67 2.97 0.89 10.14
C PRO A 67 2.96 0.23 8.75
N TYR A 68 3.49 -0.98 8.63
CA TYR A 68 3.57 -1.73 7.37
C TYR A 68 2.70 -3.00 7.44
N ILE A 69 1.85 -3.24 6.43
CA ILE A 69 0.93 -4.39 6.34
C ILE A 69 1.63 -5.74 6.46
N ARG A 70 2.92 -5.81 6.09
CA ARG A 70 3.69 -7.07 6.05
C ARG A 70 3.82 -7.76 7.41
N TYR A 71 3.49 -7.04 8.48
CA TYR A 71 3.55 -7.53 9.85
C TYR A 71 2.17 -7.86 10.44
N LEU A 72 1.09 -7.60 9.70
CA LEU A 72 -0.27 -7.97 10.06
C LEU A 72 -0.59 -9.33 9.47
N ARG A 73 -1.07 -10.25 10.30
CA ARG A 73 -1.62 -11.52 9.84
C ARG A 73 -3.02 -11.26 9.27
N ALA A 74 -3.54 -12.19 8.49
CA ALA A 74 -4.95 -12.16 8.09
C ALA A 74 -5.88 -12.02 9.32
N GLU A 75 -5.46 -12.55 10.47
CA GLU A 75 -6.15 -12.41 11.77
C GLU A 75 -6.17 -10.96 12.34
N ASP A 76 -5.20 -10.13 11.96
CA ASP A 76 -5.10 -8.72 12.38
C ASP A 76 -5.84 -7.79 11.41
N MET A 77 -5.91 -8.19 10.12
CA MET A 77 -6.72 -7.53 9.09
C MET A 77 -8.19 -8.01 9.04
N GLU A 78 -8.50 -9.11 9.71
CA GLU A 78 -9.84 -9.70 9.79
C GLU A 78 -10.11 -10.15 11.24
N LEU A 79 -11.04 -9.57 11.98
CA LEU A 79 -12.47 -9.80 11.79
C LEU A 79 -12.86 -10.85 10.71
N LEU A 80 -12.36 -12.09 10.81
CA LEU A 80 -12.75 -13.22 9.95
C LEU A 80 -14.28 -13.42 9.92
N PRO A 81 -14.81 -13.98 8.83
CA PRO A 81 -15.56 -13.19 7.84
C PRO A 81 -16.81 -12.57 8.46
N VAL A 82 -16.99 -11.25 8.35
CA VAL A 82 -18.33 -10.68 8.55
C VAL A 82 -19.01 -10.64 7.18
N PRO A 83 -20.04 -11.45 6.92
CA PRO A 83 -20.77 -11.40 5.65
C PRO A 83 -21.59 -10.10 5.48
N LYS A 84 -21.49 -9.16 6.45
CA LYS A 84 -22.28 -7.93 6.49
C LYS A 84 -21.54 -6.83 7.24
N TYR A 85 -21.51 -5.63 6.67
CA TYR A 85 -21.06 -4.42 7.35
C TYR A 85 -21.73 -4.25 8.73
N ASP A 86 -20.94 -4.00 9.78
CA ASP A 86 -21.40 -3.70 11.14
C ASP A 86 -20.79 -2.39 11.64
N GLY A 87 -21.50 -1.29 11.40
CA GLY A 87 -21.08 0.05 11.83
C GLY A 87 -20.92 0.21 13.34
N MET A 88 -21.64 -0.56 14.16
CA MET A 88 -21.55 -0.46 15.62
C MET A 88 -20.23 -1.01 16.14
N LYS A 89 -19.72 -2.06 15.51
CA LYS A 89 -18.39 -2.63 15.79
C LYS A 89 -17.28 -1.61 15.51
N PHE A 90 -17.36 -0.89 14.38
CA PHE A 90 -16.37 0.14 14.06
C PHE A 90 -16.46 1.35 15.01
N LEU A 91 -17.67 1.75 15.42
CA LEU A 91 -17.83 2.78 16.46
C LEU A 91 -17.20 2.39 17.80
N GLN A 92 -17.24 1.11 18.16
CA GLN A 92 -16.58 0.59 19.36
C GLN A 92 -15.06 0.55 19.19
N ALA A 93 -14.57 0.14 18.02
CA ALA A 93 -13.13 0.08 17.73
C ALA A 93 -12.43 1.45 17.79
N LEU A 94 -13.16 2.57 17.69
CA LEU A 94 -12.61 3.91 17.92
C LEU A 94 -12.04 4.12 19.33
N THR A 95 -12.41 3.30 20.32
CA THR A 95 -11.86 3.39 21.69
C THR A 95 -10.68 2.43 21.92
N SER A 96 -10.20 1.78 20.86
CA SER A 96 -9.02 0.91 20.92
C SER A 96 -7.77 1.73 21.25
N ASP A 97 -6.86 1.14 22.00
CA ASP A 97 -5.50 1.64 22.20
C ASP A 97 -4.56 1.29 21.02
N ASN A 98 -4.94 0.31 20.20
CA ASN A 98 -4.29 0.05 18.91
C ASN A 98 -4.72 1.09 17.85
N GLU A 99 -3.77 1.91 17.40
CA GLU A 99 -3.93 2.93 16.36
C GLU A 99 -4.38 2.35 15.00
N GLU A 100 -3.99 1.13 14.67
CA GLU A 100 -4.36 0.45 13.41
C GLU A 100 -5.85 0.11 13.41
N HIS A 101 -6.36 -0.39 14.54
CA HIS A 101 -7.79 -0.65 14.70
C HIS A 101 -8.60 0.66 14.60
N VAL A 102 -8.09 1.75 15.17
CA VAL A 102 -8.71 3.07 15.08
C VAL A 102 -8.73 3.56 13.63
N TYR A 103 -7.61 3.45 12.92
CA TYR A 103 -7.50 3.83 11.51
C TYR A 103 -8.49 3.03 10.63
N ILE A 104 -8.53 1.70 10.77
CA ILE A 104 -9.48 0.85 10.04
C ILE A 104 -10.91 1.25 10.38
N ALA A 105 -11.23 1.43 11.66
CA ALA A 105 -12.57 1.82 12.10
C ALA A 105 -13.03 3.15 11.49
N ILE A 106 -12.15 4.17 11.47
CA ILE A 106 -12.45 5.47 10.88
C ILE A 106 -12.83 5.33 9.40
N ASN A 107 -12.02 4.62 8.62
CA ASN A 107 -12.26 4.45 7.19
C ASN A 107 -13.53 3.64 6.92
N ARG A 108 -13.73 2.53 7.64
CA ARG A 108 -14.90 1.65 7.51
C ARG A 108 -16.20 2.32 7.95
N LEU A 109 -16.18 3.32 8.84
CA LEU A 109 -17.39 4.06 9.24
C LEU A 109 -18.05 4.82 8.08
N VAL A 110 -17.30 5.10 7.01
CA VAL A 110 -17.84 5.71 5.78
C VAL A 110 -18.93 4.84 5.14
N GLU A 111 -18.83 3.51 5.23
CA GLU A 111 -19.83 2.58 4.66
C GLU A 111 -21.23 2.73 5.29
N GLY A 112 -21.31 3.35 6.47
CA GLY A 112 -22.56 3.73 7.13
C GLY A 112 -23.27 4.93 6.50
N PHE A 113 -22.74 5.52 5.43
CA PHE A 113 -23.25 6.73 4.78
C PHE A 113 -24.75 6.68 4.43
N ASN A 114 -25.24 5.51 4.01
CA ASN A 114 -26.62 5.32 3.60
C ASN A 114 -27.61 5.19 4.77
N ASP A 115 -27.12 4.96 6.00
CA ASP A 115 -27.93 4.92 7.22
C ASP A 115 -27.83 6.29 7.91
N PRO A 116 -28.91 7.10 7.92
CA PRO A 116 -28.86 8.44 8.52
C PRO A 116 -28.51 8.45 10.02
N SER A 117 -28.96 7.43 10.76
CA SER A 117 -28.71 7.32 12.20
C SER A 117 -27.26 6.97 12.47
N LEU A 118 -26.74 5.97 11.75
CA LEU A 118 -25.34 5.57 11.86
C LEU A 118 -24.40 6.68 11.37
N ARG A 119 -24.72 7.34 10.25
CA ARG A 119 -23.96 8.47 9.71
C ARG A 119 -23.84 9.62 10.71
N ALA A 120 -24.95 10.03 11.32
CA ALA A 120 -24.93 11.09 12.33
C ALA A 120 -24.07 10.71 13.55
N LYS A 121 -24.16 9.46 14.00
CA LYS A 121 -23.38 8.94 15.12
C LYS A 121 -21.89 8.85 14.79
N ALA A 122 -21.54 8.36 13.61
CA ALA A 122 -20.18 8.30 13.10
C ALA A 122 -19.57 9.71 13.02
N LEU A 123 -20.28 10.67 12.41
CA LEU A 123 -19.84 12.06 12.34
C LEU A 123 -19.49 12.64 13.71
N GLN A 124 -20.37 12.48 14.70
CA GLN A 124 -20.12 12.98 16.06
C GLN A 124 -18.86 12.34 16.67
N LYS A 125 -18.68 11.03 16.49
CA LYS A 125 -17.57 10.27 17.07
C LYS A 125 -16.23 10.51 16.38
N LEU A 126 -16.24 10.87 15.09
CA LEU A 126 -15.03 11.12 14.32
C LEU A 126 -14.44 12.52 14.55
N GLN A 127 -15.23 13.53 14.93
CA GLN A 127 -14.75 14.91 15.10
C GLN A 127 -13.45 15.05 15.94
N PRO A 128 -13.28 14.35 17.08
CA PRO A 128 -12.05 14.46 17.87
C PRO A 128 -10.80 13.95 17.14
N PHE A 129 -10.96 12.98 16.24
CA PHE A 129 -9.84 12.36 15.52
C PHE A 129 -9.26 13.26 14.44
N ALA A 130 -9.99 14.25 13.95
CA ALA A 130 -9.47 15.24 12.98
C ALA A 130 -8.33 16.12 13.55
N ARG A 131 -8.10 16.08 14.87
CA ARG A 131 -6.98 16.76 15.55
C ARG A 131 -6.08 15.76 16.29
N ASN A 132 -6.08 14.50 15.87
CA ASN A 132 -5.23 13.47 16.47
C ASN A 132 -3.74 13.82 16.24
N GLU A 133 -2.89 13.45 17.19
CA GLU A 133 -1.44 13.66 17.08
C GLU A 133 -0.81 12.78 16.00
N ASN A 134 -1.38 11.60 15.73
CA ASN A 134 -1.02 10.75 14.61
C ASN A 134 -1.63 11.33 13.31
N PRO A 135 -0.81 11.80 12.35
CA PRO A 135 -1.29 12.40 11.11
C PRO A 135 -2.14 11.43 10.26
N LYS A 136 -1.81 10.12 10.25
CA LYS A 136 -2.57 9.13 9.47
C LYS A 136 -4.01 9.01 9.97
N ILE A 137 -4.19 9.02 11.29
CA ILE A 137 -5.52 9.00 11.93
C ILE A 137 -6.26 10.32 11.66
N ALA A 138 -5.56 11.46 11.75
CA ALA A 138 -6.15 12.76 11.50
C ALA A 138 -6.63 12.91 10.05
N ASP A 139 -5.82 12.49 9.07
CA ASP A 139 -6.15 12.54 7.65
C ASP A 139 -7.30 11.60 7.30
N ALA A 140 -7.28 10.37 7.82
CA ALA A 140 -8.40 9.42 7.66
C ALA A 140 -9.70 9.97 8.25
N ALA A 141 -9.64 10.59 9.43
CA ALA A 141 -10.80 11.19 10.08
C ALA A 141 -11.33 12.38 9.28
N ALA A 142 -10.44 13.25 8.79
CA ALA A 142 -10.81 14.38 7.95
C ALA A 142 -11.50 13.92 6.66
N PHE A 143 -10.97 12.89 6.00
CA PHE A 143 -11.58 12.29 4.82
C PHE A 143 -12.95 11.68 5.11
N ALA A 144 -13.05 10.84 6.14
CA ALA A 144 -14.32 10.20 6.53
C ALA A 144 -15.39 11.23 6.91
N ILE A 145 -15.03 12.28 7.64
CA ILE A 145 -15.93 13.39 7.97
C ILE A 145 -16.37 14.13 6.70
N ASP A 146 -15.47 14.42 5.76
CA ASP A 146 -15.79 15.10 4.51
C ASP A 146 -16.84 14.34 3.68
N ILE A 147 -16.73 13.00 3.62
CA ILE A 147 -17.73 12.14 2.98
C ILE A 147 -19.04 12.12 3.77
N LEU A 148 -19.00 11.79 5.06
CA LEU A 148 -20.20 11.59 5.88
C LEU A 148 -21.00 12.89 6.07
N SER A 149 -20.32 14.05 6.08
CA SER A 149 -20.93 15.38 6.17
C SER A 149 -21.35 15.93 4.81
N GLN A 150 -21.02 15.23 3.73
CA GLN A 150 -21.38 15.58 2.35
C GLN A 150 -20.75 16.89 1.86
N SER A 151 -19.61 17.30 2.44
CA SER A 151 -18.89 18.49 1.98
C SER A 151 -18.09 18.23 0.72
N TYR A 152 -17.61 16.99 0.52
CA TYR A 152 -16.89 16.52 -0.67
C TYR A 152 -15.78 17.48 -1.14
N ARG A 153 -14.98 17.98 -0.20
CA ARG A 153 -13.88 18.92 -0.40
C ARG A 153 -12.52 18.23 -0.50
N SER A 154 -12.42 16.97 -0.08
CA SER A 154 -11.18 16.22 -0.10
C SER A 154 -10.65 16.08 -1.53
N PRO A 155 -9.32 16.24 -1.75
CA PRO A 155 -8.70 16.02 -3.05
C PRO A 155 -8.75 14.55 -3.50
N TYR A 156 -8.99 13.60 -2.58
CA TYR A 156 -9.13 12.18 -2.90
C TYR A 156 -10.49 11.83 -3.52
N ILE A 157 -11.40 12.80 -3.63
CA ILE A 157 -12.72 12.60 -4.24
C ILE A 157 -12.68 13.06 -5.69
N VAL A 158 -12.70 12.09 -6.59
CA VAL A 158 -12.73 12.32 -8.03
C VAL A 158 -14.17 12.54 -8.48
N LYS A 159 -14.46 13.77 -8.94
CA LYS A 159 -15.80 14.16 -9.43
C LYS A 159 -15.88 13.96 -10.94
N LEU A 160 -16.82 13.15 -11.39
CA LEU A 160 -17.05 12.81 -12.79
C LEU A 160 -18.12 13.72 -13.45
N ALA A 161 -18.11 13.75 -14.78
CA ALA A 161 -19.04 14.57 -15.58
C ALA A 161 -20.51 14.15 -15.43
N ASP A 162 -20.76 12.86 -15.20
CA ASP A 162 -22.09 12.34 -14.92
C ASP A 162 -22.60 12.69 -13.51
N GLY A 163 -21.79 13.38 -12.69
CA GLY A 163 -22.10 13.74 -11.31
C GLY A 163 -21.79 12.63 -10.29
N SER A 164 -21.17 11.53 -10.71
CA SER A 164 -20.62 10.52 -9.80
C SER A 164 -19.39 11.06 -9.08
N MET A 165 -19.17 10.59 -7.86
CA MET A 165 -17.95 10.82 -7.10
C MET A 165 -17.29 9.47 -6.82
N LEU A 166 -16.02 9.33 -7.18
CA LEU A 166 -15.22 8.13 -6.97
C LEU A 166 -14.11 8.37 -5.96
N PHE A 167 -13.80 7.35 -5.16
CA PHE A 167 -12.70 7.37 -4.20
C PHE A 167 -12.40 5.95 -3.69
N THR A 168 -11.26 5.80 -3.02
CA THR A 168 -10.99 4.68 -2.10
C THR A 168 -11.13 5.16 -0.66
N LEU A 169 -11.46 4.25 0.25
CA LEU A 169 -11.53 4.58 1.68
C LEU A 169 -10.14 4.72 2.29
N PHE A 170 -9.18 3.92 1.82
CA PHE A 170 -7.85 3.85 2.40
C PHE A 170 -6.88 4.61 1.51
N ASN A 171 -6.80 5.93 1.72
CA ASN A 171 -5.90 6.81 0.97
C ASN A 171 -4.48 6.77 1.55
N HIS A 172 -3.47 6.82 0.68
CA HIS A 172 -2.02 6.94 0.96
C HIS A 172 -1.29 5.81 1.66
N TYR A 173 -1.96 4.75 2.11
CA TYR A 173 -1.29 3.71 2.86
C TYR A 173 -1.84 2.34 2.47
N SER A 174 -1.10 1.67 1.59
CA SER A 174 -1.22 0.23 1.26
C SER A 174 -0.91 -0.67 2.45
N ASP A 175 -0.70 -0.09 3.63
CA ASP A 175 -0.26 -0.74 4.86
C ASP A 175 -1.38 -1.45 5.64
N TYR A 176 -2.65 -1.30 5.23
CA TYR A 176 -3.80 -1.82 5.98
C TYR A 176 -4.89 -2.49 5.15
N GLY A 177 -4.63 -2.69 3.86
CA GLY A 177 -5.53 -3.42 2.98
C GLY A 177 -6.70 -2.53 2.65
N SER A 178 -6.54 -1.70 1.62
CA SER A 178 -7.74 -1.23 0.94
C SER A 178 -8.49 -2.50 0.54
N GLN A 179 -9.79 -2.61 0.76
CA GLN A 179 -10.55 -3.77 0.27
C GLN A 179 -10.56 -3.86 -1.28
N ASN A 180 -9.67 -3.12 -1.95
CA ASN A 180 -9.55 -2.91 -3.38
C ASN A 180 -10.86 -2.49 -3.97
N VAL A 181 -11.62 -1.72 -3.19
CA VAL A 181 -12.93 -1.25 -3.57
C VAL A 181 -12.81 0.20 -4.03
N LEU A 182 -13.20 0.41 -5.27
CA LEU A 182 -13.57 1.71 -5.78
C LEU A 182 -15.00 2.00 -5.33
N TRP A 183 -15.16 3.02 -4.47
CA TRP A 183 -16.44 3.47 -3.98
C TRP A 183 -17.02 4.55 -4.87
N ARG A 184 -18.34 4.57 -4.98
CA ARG A 184 -19.08 5.59 -5.71
C ARG A 184 -20.14 6.23 -4.84
N ILE A 185 -20.22 7.56 -4.88
CA ILE A 185 -21.41 8.29 -4.45
C ILE A 185 -22.10 8.85 -5.69
N LYS A 186 -23.38 8.50 -5.86
CA LYS A 186 -24.25 9.04 -6.91
C LYS A 186 -25.65 9.21 -6.33
N ASP A 187 -26.29 10.34 -6.63
CA ASP A 187 -27.64 10.68 -6.15
C ASP A 187 -27.81 10.48 -4.62
N ASN A 188 -26.79 10.91 -3.88
CA ASN A 188 -26.72 10.83 -2.42
C ASN A 188 -26.80 9.40 -1.86
N LYS A 189 -26.31 8.41 -2.62
CA LYS A 189 -26.17 7.03 -2.19
C LYS A 189 -24.73 6.58 -2.40
N LEU A 190 -24.15 5.97 -1.36
CA LEU A 190 -22.86 5.31 -1.42
C LEU A 190 -23.04 3.87 -1.90
N GLU A 191 -22.21 3.40 -2.81
CA GLU A 191 -22.16 2.02 -3.26
C GLU A 191 -20.72 1.58 -3.56
N GLU A 192 -20.47 0.30 -3.37
CA GLU A 192 -19.31 -0.35 -3.96
C GLU A 192 -19.52 -0.38 -5.47
N TYR A 193 -18.62 0.27 -6.22
CA TYR A 193 -18.73 0.35 -7.67
C TYR A 193 -17.95 -0.77 -8.36
N SER A 194 -16.73 -1.04 -7.89
CA SER A 194 -15.91 -2.15 -8.39
C SER A 194 -14.94 -2.60 -7.31
N SER A 195 -14.71 -3.91 -7.24
CA SER A 195 -13.66 -4.54 -6.42
C SER A 195 -12.60 -5.15 -7.33
N PHE A 196 -11.31 -4.95 -7.03
CA PHE A 196 -10.23 -5.60 -7.76
C PHE A 196 -9.77 -6.86 -7.02
N SER A 197 -9.63 -7.96 -7.76
CA SER A 197 -9.11 -9.22 -7.24
C SER A 197 -7.59 -9.25 -7.32
N ALA A 198 -6.97 -10.15 -6.55
CA ALA A 198 -5.56 -10.48 -6.73
C ALA A 198 -5.24 -10.75 -8.22
N PRO A 199 -4.09 -10.28 -8.73
CA PRO A 199 -2.96 -9.71 -7.99
C PRO A 199 -3.10 -8.22 -7.62
N SER A 200 -4.13 -7.49 -8.06
CA SER A 200 -4.36 -6.10 -7.63
C SER A 200 -4.72 -6.04 -6.13
N LEU A 201 -3.80 -5.55 -5.30
CA LEU A 201 -3.89 -5.56 -3.83
C LEU A 201 -4.24 -4.22 -3.17
N TYR A 202 -4.07 -3.11 -3.88
CA TYR A 202 -4.50 -1.77 -3.43
C TYR A 202 -4.61 -0.80 -4.59
N ILE A 203 -5.53 0.17 -4.48
CA ILE A 203 -5.65 1.29 -5.43
C ILE A 203 -4.67 2.38 -5.00
N THR A 204 -3.79 2.82 -5.88
CA THR A 204 -2.86 3.93 -5.61
C THR A 204 -3.39 5.24 -6.16
N ASP A 205 -3.97 5.21 -7.36
CA ASP A 205 -4.36 6.42 -8.08
C ASP A 205 -5.70 6.26 -8.79
N ILE A 206 -6.45 7.37 -8.80
CA ILE A 206 -7.70 7.53 -9.53
C ILE A 206 -7.56 8.84 -10.32
N ILE A 207 -7.35 8.74 -11.63
CA ILE A 207 -6.93 9.85 -12.48
C ILE A 207 -8.04 10.13 -13.50
N PRO A 208 -8.89 11.16 -13.31
CA PRO A 208 -9.94 11.49 -14.27
C PRO A 208 -9.38 12.06 -15.57
N SER A 209 -10.05 11.78 -16.70
CA SER A 209 -9.81 12.48 -17.96
C SER A 209 -10.13 13.96 -17.82
N PRO A 210 -9.60 14.84 -18.71
CA PRO A 210 -9.86 16.28 -18.63
C PRO A 210 -11.34 16.65 -18.69
N ASP A 211 -12.14 15.94 -19.49
CA ASP A 211 -13.60 16.09 -19.54
C ASP A 211 -14.34 15.31 -18.44
N LYS A 212 -13.63 14.55 -17.62
CA LYS A 212 -14.13 13.76 -16.47
C LYS A 212 -15.13 12.68 -16.84
N ARG A 213 -15.11 12.20 -18.09
CA ARG A 213 -15.95 11.07 -18.54
C ARG A 213 -15.28 9.72 -18.39
N LEU A 214 -13.97 9.69 -18.44
CA LEU A 214 -13.14 8.50 -18.21
C LEU A 214 -12.33 8.68 -16.93
N VAL A 215 -11.95 7.56 -16.33
CA VAL A 215 -11.04 7.55 -15.18
C VAL A 215 -10.06 6.40 -15.34
N ALA A 216 -8.77 6.70 -15.23
CA ALA A 216 -7.74 5.68 -15.09
C ALA A 216 -7.65 5.31 -13.61
N VAL A 217 -7.68 4.02 -13.32
CA VAL A 217 -7.50 3.48 -11.97
C VAL A 217 -6.22 2.67 -11.99
N VAL A 218 -5.32 3.03 -11.08
CA VAL A 218 -4.04 2.35 -10.90
C VAL A 218 -4.16 1.50 -9.65
N THR A 219 -3.84 0.23 -9.80
CA THR A 219 -3.77 -0.71 -8.68
C THR A 219 -2.40 -1.35 -8.66
N CYS A 220 -1.91 -1.69 -7.49
CA CYS A 220 -0.60 -2.32 -7.34
C CYS A 220 -0.69 -3.56 -6.47
N SER A 221 0.31 -4.41 -6.62
CA SER A 221 0.70 -5.44 -5.68
C SER A 221 2.06 -5.09 -5.10
N ASN A 222 2.64 -5.99 -4.30
CA ASN A 222 4.03 -5.85 -3.86
C ASN A 222 5.06 -6.05 -5.00
N LYS A 223 4.61 -6.42 -6.20
CA LYS A 223 5.47 -6.86 -7.31
C LYS A 223 5.14 -6.21 -8.65
N SER A 224 3.90 -5.75 -8.84
CA SER A 224 3.39 -5.33 -10.15
C SER A 224 2.45 -4.13 -10.01
N GLU A 225 2.33 -3.35 -11.06
CA GLU A 225 1.32 -2.31 -11.20
C GLU A 225 0.39 -2.62 -12.37
N PHE A 226 -0.84 -2.17 -12.24
CA PHE A 226 -1.91 -2.45 -13.18
C PHE A 226 -2.68 -1.16 -13.43
N VAL A 227 -3.02 -0.91 -14.70
CA VAL A 227 -3.74 0.29 -15.11
C VAL A 227 -4.98 -0.13 -15.89
N GLN A 228 -6.15 0.39 -15.50
CA GLN A 228 -7.40 0.20 -16.22
C GLN A 228 -8.11 1.54 -16.40
N ILE A 229 -8.82 1.71 -17.51
CA ILE A 229 -9.67 2.87 -17.75
C ILE A 229 -11.13 2.45 -17.62
N ILE A 230 -11.89 3.24 -16.89
CA ILE A 230 -13.32 3.03 -16.67
C ILE A 230 -14.10 4.22 -17.22
N ASN A 231 -15.18 3.93 -17.94
CA ASN A 231 -16.27 4.85 -18.21
C ASN A 231 -17.45 4.47 -17.31
N VAL A 232 -17.67 5.25 -16.25
CA VAL A 232 -18.70 4.98 -15.24
C VAL A 232 -20.11 5.12 -15.81
N GLU A 233 -20.35 6.15 -16.62
CA GLU A 233 -21.67 6.42 -17.20
C GLU A 233 -22.10 5.31 -18.17
N ALA A 234 -21.16 4.84 -19.00
CA ALA A 234 -21.42 3.81 -20.00
C ALA A 234 -21.26 2.37 -19.45
N GLY A 235 -20.77 2.20 -18.22
CA GLY A 235 -20.45 0.89 -17.64
C GLY A 235 -19.43 0.10 -18.45
N ARG A 236 -18.41 0.76 -18.98
CA ARG A 236 -17.37 0.13 -19.82
C ARG A 236 -16.00 0.24 -19.16
N THR A 237 -15.21 -0.82 -19.30
CA THR A 237 -13.84 -0.88 -18.77
C THR A 237 -12.90 -1.34 -19.88
N SER A 238 -11.67 -0.79 -19.92
CA SER A 238 -10.62 -1.27 -20.80
C SER A 238 -10.08 -2.63 -20.33
N PRO A 239 -9.31 -3.34 -21.15
CA PRO A 239 -8.36 -4.32 -20.63
C PRO A 239 -7.41 -3.69 -19.60
N GLU A 240 -6.74 -4.54 -18.81
CA GLU A 240 -5.58 -4.12 -18.01
C GLU A 240 -4.43 -3.79 -18.97
N LEU A 241 -3.91 -2.57 -18.89
CA LEU A 241 -3.07 -1.97 -19.91
C LEU A 241 -1.59 -2.37 -19.81
N VAL A 242 -1.07 -2.68 -18.61
CA VAL A 242 0.33 -3.06 -18.41
C VAL A 242 0.59 -4.44 -19.02
N GLU A 243 -0.22 -5.43 -18.67
CA GLU A 243 -0.15 -6.78 -19.24
C GLU A 243 -0.50 -6.77 -20.72
N SER A 244 -1.49 -5.96 -21.16
CA SER A 244 -1.78 -5.81 -22.59
C SER A 244 -0.59 -5.25 -23.36
N ALA A 245 0.13 -4.27 -22.80
CA ALA A 245 1.34 -3.72 -23.40
C ALA A 245 2.47 -4.76 -23.42
N ARG A 246 2.66 -5.51 -22.33
CA ARG A 246 3.63 -6.59 -22.22
C ARG A 246 3.42 -7.68 -23.28
N VAL A 247 2.20 -8.19 -23.42
CA VAL A 247 1.85 -9.19 -24.42
C VAL A 247 2.08 -8.66 -25.84
N LYS A 248 1.66 -7.43 -26.11
CA LYS A 248 1.83 -6.83 -27.44
C LYS A 248 3.30 -6.64 -27.81
N TYR A 249 4.08 -5.99 -26.94
CA TYR A 249 5.47 -5.70 -27.19
C TYR A 249 6.32 -6.97 -27.25
N GLY A 250 6.07 -7.94 -26.35
CA GLY A 250 6.71 -9.24 -26.38
C GLY A 250 6.49 -9.95 -27.72
N ALA A 251 5.26 -9.96 -28.23
CA ALA A 251 4.96 -10.52 -29.55
C ALA A 251 5.67 -9.79 -30.71
N GLU A 252 5.77 -8.46 -30.66
CA GLU A 252 6.47 -7.66 -31.68
C GLU A 252 8.00 -7.85 -31.66
N GLN A 253 8.58 -8.20 -30.51
CA GLN A 253 10.01 -8.43 -30.32
C GLN A 253 10.39 -9.93 -30.31
N GLU A 254 9.43 -10.83 -30.58
CA GLU A 254 9.63 -12.29 -30.49
C GLU A 254 10.12 -12.76 -29.10
N ILE A 255 9.69 -12.07 -28.03
CA ILE A 255 9.97 -12.41 -26.63
C ILE A 255 8.83 -13.24 -26.05
N ASP A 256 9.19 -14.37 -25.45
CA ASP A 256 8.26 -15.25 -24.77
C ASP A 256 7.56 -14.55 -23.59
N THR A 257 6.23 -14.58 -23.61
CA THR A 257 5.37 -14.00 -22.58
C THR A 257 4.65 -15.12 -21.85
N TRP A 258 5.18 -15.57 -20.71
CA TRP A 258 4.52 -16.59 -19.88
C TRP A 258 3.69 -15.93 -18.78
N ILE A 259 2.58 -16.57 -18.42
CA ILE A 259 1.72 -16.13 -17.31
C ILE A 259 2.12 -16.94 -16.09
N ARG A 260 2.47 -16.24 -15.01
CA ARG A 260 2.83 -16.88 -13.74
C ARG A 260 1.57 -17.38 -13.01
N PRO A 261 1.68 -18.42 -12.15
CA PRO A 261 0.55 -18.91 -11.37
C PRO A 261 -0.03 -17.90 -10.38
N ASP A 262 0.79 -16.93 -9.93
CA ASP A 262 0.35 -15.83 -9.06
C ASP A 262 -0.24 -14.64 -9.83
N TYR A 263 -0.31 -14.72 -11.17
CA TYR A 263 -0.78 -13.67 -12.08
C TYR A 263 0.00 -12.35 -12.01
N GLU A 264 1.09 -12.30 -11.24
CA GLU A 264 2.01 -11.17 -11.18
C GLU A 264 2.85 -11.09 -12.47
N ASN A 265 3.22 -9.88 -12.88
CA ASN A 265 3.97 -9.64 -14.11
C ASN A 265 5.28 -8.87 -13.90
N TYR A 266 5.58 -8.41 -12.68
CA TYR A 266 6.79 -7.62 -12.34
C TYR A 266 6.97 -6.36 -13.20
N SER A 267 5.87 -5.87 -13.76
CA SER A 267 5.85 -4.72 -14.65
C SER A 267 5.22 -3.52 -13.94
N TYR A 268 5.65 -2.32 -14.31
CA TYR A 268 5.32 -1.08 -13.63
C TYR A 268 4.85 -0.01 -14.62
N ALA A 269 4.04 0.93 -14.15
CA ALA A 269 3.50 2.05 -14.91
C ALA A 269 3.77 3.37 -14.16
N ASP A 270 4.56 4.24 -14.78
CA ASP A 270 4.93 5.54 -14.22
C ASP A 270 4.50 6.67 -15.19
N HIS A 271 4.49 7.91 -14.70
CA HIS A 271 4.15 9.11 -15.47
C HIS A 271 2.80 8.99 -16.22
N ILE A 272 1.78 8.45 -15.54
CA ILE A 272 0.46 8.21 -16.13
C ILE A 272 -0.27 9.54 -16.35
N VAL A 273 -0.55 9.87 -17.60
CA VAL A 273 -1.17 11.15 -18.00
C VAL A 273 -2.20 10.98 -19.11
N TRP A 274 -3.29 11.74 -19.00
CA TRP A 274 -4.24 11.91 -20.10
C TRP A 274 -3.67 12.91 -21.11
N LYS A 275 -3.52 12.49 -22.38
CA LYS A 275 -3.08 13.38 -23.48
C LYS A 275 -4.22 14.23 -24.01
N ASP A 276 -5.42 13.68 -23.95
CA ASP A 276 -6.69 14.30 -24.31
C ASP A 276 -7.82 13.60 -23.52
N ASN A 277 -9.08 13.74 -23.96
CA ASN A 277 -10.24 13.17 -23.28
C ASN A 277 -10.38 11.64 -23.43
N ASP A 278 -9.64 11.01 -24.33
CA ASP A 278 -9.81 9.61 -24.74
C ASP A 278 -8.51 8.81 -24.72
N THR A 279 -7.36 9.48 -24.70
CA THR A 279 -6.03 8.87 -24.81
C THR A 279 -5.26 8.98 -23.49
N LEU A 280 -4.92 7.82 -22.92
CA LEU A 280 -4.03 7.70 -21.77
C LEU A 280 -2.62 7.30 -22.24
N GLU A 281 -1.60 7.95 -21.68
CA GLU A 281 -0.19 7.64 -21.93
C GLU A 281 0.51 7.36 -20.60
N PHE A 282 1.42 6.39 -20.58
CA PHE A 282 2.30 6.14 -19.43
C PHE A 282 3.64 5.55 -19.89
N GLN A 283 4.65 5.67 -19.03
CA GLN A 283 5.91 4.97 -19.18
C GLN A 283 5.80 3.61 -18.50
N GLY A 284 6.12 2.54 -19.22
CA GLY A 284 6.08 1.18 -18.71
C GLY A 284 7.49 0.61 -18.54
N SER A 285 7.72 -0.13 -17.46
CA SER A 285 8.83 -1.06 -17.32
C SER A 285 8.26 -2.47 -17.47
N LEU A 286 8.46 -3.10 -18.62
CA LEU A 286 7.85 -4.40 -18.95
C LEU A 286 8.85 -5.52 -18.68
N ALA A 287 8.52 -6.41 -17.76
CA ALA A 287 9.38 -7.53 -17.38
C ALA A 287 9.00 -8.83 -18.12
N TYR A 288 10.01 -9.56 -18.57
CA TYR A 288 9.90 -10.89 -19.17
C TYR A 288 10.88 -11.84 -18.49
N GLN A 289 10.61 -13.14 -18.61
CA GLN A 289 11.48 -14.20 -18.08
C GLN A 289 11.91 -13.94 -16.62
N ASP A 290 10.92 -13.72 -15.74
CA ASP A 290 11.16 -13.43 -14.32
C ASP A 290 12.17 -12.29 -14.06
N THR A 291 12.03 -11.18 -14.79
CA THR A 291 12.85 -9.96 -14.71
C THR A 291 14.25 -10.06 -15.33
N GLU A 292 14.60 -11.17 -15.99
CA GLU A 292 15.85 -11.27 -16.77
C GLU A 292 15.90 -10.25 -17.92
N ILE A 293 14.73 -9.96 -18.50
CA ILE A 293 14.59 -8.95 -19.55
C ILE A 293 13.64 -7.87 -19.03
N ILE A 294 14.10 -6.61 -19.07
CA ILE A 294 13.31 -5.44 -18.72
C ILE A 294 13.35 -4.48 -19.90
N GLU A 295 12.18 -4.15 -20.42
CA GLU A 295 12.03 -3.26 -21.57
C GLU A 295 11.25 -2.02 -21.16
N ASN A 296 11.90 -0.87 -21.23
CA ASN A 296 11.28 0.42 -20.95
C ASN A 296 10.56 0.91 -22.20
N VAL A 297 9.29 1.26 -22.06
CA VAL A 297 8.41 1.64 -23.18
C VAL A 297 7.55 2.85 -22.84
N THR A 298 7.07 3.54 -23.86
CA THR A 298 5.89 4.40 -23.76
C THR A 298 4.68 3.59 -24.23
N VAL A 299 3.65 3.53 -23.40
CA VAL A 299 2.35 2.93 -23.74
C VAL A 299 1.35 4.05 -23.96
N THR A 300 0.64 3.99 -25.08
CA THR A 300 -0.49 4.88 -25.38
C THR A 300 -1.72 4.05 -25.65
N TYR A 301 -2.81 4.33 -24.96
CA TYR A 301 -4.08 3.65 -25.15
C TYR A 301 -5.20 4.63 -25.45
N GLN A 302 -5.86 4.45 -26.59
CA GLN A 302 -7.04 5.21 -26.98
C GLN A 302 -8.31 4.41 -26.65
N PHE A 303 -9.12 4.94 -25.74
CA PHE A 303 -10.24 4.20 -25.16
C PHE A 303 -11.37 3.92 -26.16
N SER A 304 -11.77 4.90 -26.96
CA SER A 304 -12.87 4.76 -27.92
C SER A 304 -12.59 3.74 -29.03
N SER A 305 -11.36 3.75 -29.57
CA SER A 305 -10.93 2.90 -30.66
C SER A 305 -10.35 1.55 -30.20
N LYS A 306 -10.05 1.42 -28.89
CA LYS A 306 -9.41 0.25 -28.27
C LYS A 306 -8.05 -0.06 -28.88
N VAL A 307 -7.32 0.97 -29.28
CA VAL A 307 -5.99 0.85 -29.86
C VAL A 307 -4.95 1.08 -28.76
N ILE A 308 -4.04 0.11 -28.62
CA ILE A 308 -2.84 0.21 -27.79
C ILE A 308 -1.61 0.33 -28.68
N GLU A 309 -0.80 1.34 -28.46
CA GLU A 309 0.54 1.50 -29.05
C GLU A 309 1.59 1.33 -27.96
N VAL A 310 2.65 0.60 -28.28
CA VAL A 310 3.80 0.41 -27.38
C VAL A 310 5.06 0.75 -28.16
N LYS A 311 5.87 1.66 -27.63
CA LYS A 311 7.11 2.12 -28.29
C LYS A 311 8.25 2.05 -27.30
N LYS A 312 9.40 1.49 -27.70
CA LYS A 312 10.59 1.46 -26.85
C LYS A 312 11.01 2.89 -26.47
N LEU A 313 11.30 3.11 -25.18
CA LEU A 313 11.90 4.34 -24.70
C LEU A 313 13.38 4.34 -25.10
N ASN A 314 13.81 5.41 -25.78
CA ASN A 314 15.20 5.61 -26.19
C ASN A 314 16.07 6.09 -25.02
#